data_AF-A0A2E0GYE8-F1
#
_entry.id   AF-A0A2E0GYE8-F1
#
_cell.length_a   1.000
_cell.length_b   1.000
_cell.length_c   1.000
_cell.angle_alpha   90.00
_cell.angle_beta   90.00
_cell.angle_gamma   90.00
#
_symmetry.space_group_name_H-M   'P 1'
#
loop_
_entity.id
_entity.type
_entity.pdbx_description
1 polymer ?
#
loop_
_entity_poly.entity_id
_entity_poly.type
_entity_poly.pdbx_seq_one_letter_code
_entity_poly.pdbx_strand_id
1 'polypeptide(L)' 'MTPVPYIEKSVVDYLDSLYPDCAPDLSMEEKLIWFNAGQVAVVRHLKDQYNLQEESKYN' A
#
# COMPACT_ATOMS: atom_id res chain seq x y z
N MET A 1 21.66 -5.79 -4.83
CA MET A 1 20.21 -5.55 -4.73
C MET A 1 19.70 -6.35 -3.55
N THR A 2 19.04 -5.70 -2.60
CA THR A 2 18.34 -6.41 -1.52
C THR A 2 17.15 -7.16 -2.14
N PRO A 3 16.97 -8.45 -1.85
CA PRO A 3 15.81 -9.18 -2.33
C PRO A 3 14.54 -8.54 -1.76
N VAL A 4 13.48 -8.50 -2.56
CA VAL A 4 12.16 -8.08 -2.09
C VAL A 4 11.77 -9.02 -0.94
N PRO A 5 11.44 -8.51 0.25
CA PRO A 5 11.05 -9.36 1.37
C PRO A 5 9.77 -10.10 1.01
N TYR A 6 9.59 -11.29 1.59
CA TYR A 6 8.33 -12.01 1.43
C TYR A 6 7.20 -11.19 2.04
N ILE A 7 6.16 -10.93 1.25
CA ILE A 7 4.96 -10.22 1.67
C ILE A 7 3.80 -11.21 1.69
N GLU A 8 3.22 -11.36 2.88
CA GLU A 8 2.06 -12.18 3.11
C GLU A 8 0.78 -11.39 2.75
N LYS A 9 -0.15 -12.02 2.04
CA LYS A 9 -1.34 -11.34 1.50
C LYS A 9 -2.20 -10.70 2.60
N SER A 10 -2.33 -11.34 3.76
CA SER A 10 -3.14 -10.78 4.85
C SER A 10 -2.59 -9.46 5.39
N VAL A 11 -1.26 -9.24 5.33
CA VAL A 11 -0.63 -7.97 5.73
C VAL A 11 -1.06 -6.85 4.78
N VAL A 12 -1.05 -7.13 3.47
CA VAL A 12 -1.48 -6.16 2.46
C VAL A 12 -2.95 -5.81 2.65
N ASP A 13 -3.81 -6.82 2.82
CA ASP A 13 -5.25 -6.63 2.95
C ASP A 13 -5.61 -5.91 4.26
N TYR A 14 -4.91 -6.22 5.36
CA TYR A 14 -5.09 -5.53 6.64
C TYR A 14 -4.73 -4.05 6.52
N LEU A 15 -3.57 -3.72 5.94
CA LEU A 15 -3.14 -2.32 5.80
C LEU A 15 -4.00 -1.53 4.82
N ASP A 16 -4.51 -2.17 3.77
CA ASP A 16 -5.45 -1.55 2.84
C ASP A 16 -6.79 -1.21 3.50
N SER A 17 -7.23 -2.03 4.46
CA SER A 17 -8.45 -1.73 5.23
C SER A 17 -8.27 -0.55 6.19
N LEU A 18 -7.04 -0.31 6.68
CA LEU A 18 -6.73 0.80 7.58
C LEU A 18 -6.45 2.11 6.83
N TYR A 19 -5.82 2.02 5.67
CA TYR A 19 -5.39 3.17 4.87
C TYR A 19 -5.92 3.03 3.43
N PRO A 20 -7.25 3.11 3.25
CA PRO A 20 -7.85 2.89 1.95
C PRO A 20 -7.41 3.95 0.96
N ASP A 21 -7.16 3.51 -0.26
CA ASP A 21 -6.85 4.38 -1.39
C ASP A 21 -8.13 5.05 -1.91
N CYS A 22 -8.57 6.10 -1.22
CA CYS A 22 -9.76 6.86 -1.56
C CYS A 22 -9.47 8.37 -1.64
N ALA A 23 -10.36 9.09 -2.34
CA ALA A 23 -10.30 10.53 -2.39
C ALA A 23 -10.52 11.12 -0.98
N PRO A 24 -9.81 12.20 -0.61
CA PRO A 24 -10.05 12.90 0.65
C PRO A 24 -11.42 13.57 0.63
N ASP A 25 -12.03 13.71 1.80
CA ASP A 25 -13.25 14.51 1.96
C ASP A 25 -12.94 16.01 1.82
N LEU A 26 -13.88 16.79 1.27
CA LEU A 26 -13.72 18.23 1.07
C LEU A 26 -13.56 19.01 2.38
N SER A 27 -13.97 18.44 3.52
CA SER A 27 -13.80 19.04 4.84
C SER A 27 -12.44 18.74 5.48
N MET A 28 -11.59 17.92 4.85
CA MET A 28 -10.29 17.56 5.44
C MET A 28 -9.30 18.71 5.38
N GLU A 29 -8.54 18.89 6.46
CA GLU A 29 -7.40 19.80 6.47
C GLU A 29 -6.27 19.28 5.58
N GLU A 30 -5.60 20.20 4.88
CA GLU A 30 -4.51 19.88 3.94
C GLU A 30 -3.42 19.00 4.57
N LYS A 31 -3.00 19.28 5.81
CA LYS A 31 -1.98 18.48 6.50
C LYS A 31 -2.40 17.03 6.71
N LEU A 32 -3.68 16.80 7.00
CA LEU A 32 -4.22 15.46 7.17
C LEU A 32 -4.30 14.73 5.83
N ILE A 33 -4.63 15.44 4.74
CA ILE A 33 -4.60 14.89 3.38
C ILE A 33 -3.19 14.39 3.04
N TRP A 34 -2.16 15.22 3.27
CA TRP A 34 -0.77 14.83 3.01
C TRP A 34 -0.32 13.64 3.85
N PHE A 35 -0.70 13.61 5.14
CA PHE A 35 -0.39 12.49 6.02
C PHE A 35 -1.01 11.18 5.52
N ASN A 36 -2.31 11.20 5.19
CA ASN A 36 -3.02 10.03 4.67
C ASN A 36 -2.46 9.57 3.33
N ALA A 37 -2.14 10.51 2.43
CA ALA A 37 -1.52 10.19 1.14
C ALA A 37 -0.18 9.45 1.31
N GLY A 38 0.60 9.79 2.33
CA GLY A 38 1.84 9.07 2.67
C GLY A 38 1.58 7.62 3.10
N GLN A 39 0.55 7.38 3.92
CA GLN A 39 0.16 6.03 4.33
C GLN A 39 -0.29 5.19 3.12
N VAL A 40 -1.15 5.75 2.26
CA VAL A 40 -1.63 5.10 1.03
C VAL A 40 -0.47 4.77 0.09
N ALA A 41 0.53 5.64 -0.05
CA ALA A 41 1.70 5.39 -0.90
C ALA A 41 2.48 4.15 -0.44
N VAL A 42 2.60 3.91 0.86
CA VAL A 42 3.24 2.71 1.41
C VAL A 42 2.42 1.46 1.08
N VAL A 43 1.09 1.52 1.25
CA VAL A 43 0.21 0.38 0.92
C VAL A 43 0.25 0.04 -0.56
N ARG A 44 0.23 1.05 -1.45
CA ARG A 44 0.40 0.87 -2.90
C ARG A 44 1.73 0.17 -3.21
N HIS A 45 2.82 0.64 -2.63
CA HIS A 45 4.13 0.01 -2.82
C HIS A 45 4.13 -1.46 -2.39
N LEU A 46 3.51 -1.80 -1.24
CA LEU A 46 3.38 -3.18 -0.79
C LEU A 46 2.56 -4.05 -1.74
N LYS A 47 1.47 -3.51 -2.30
CA LYS A 47 0.67 -4.19 -3.33
C LYS A 47 1.51 -4.49 -4.58
N ASP A 48 2.30 -3.52 -5.04
CA ASP A 48 3.18 -3.70 -6.19
C ASP A 48 4.25 -4.77 -5.94
N GLN A 49 4.89 -4.74 -4.77
CA GLN A 49 5.88 -5.76 -4.39
C GLN A 49 5.25 -7.15 -4.27
N TYR A 50 4.04 -7.25 -3.72
CA TYR A 50 3.29 -8.51 -3.68
C TYR A 50 2.98 -9.03 -5.09
N ASN A 51 2.53 -8.17 -6.00
CA ASN A 51 2.26 -8.56 -7.38
C ASN A 51 3.52 -9.09 -8.08
N LEU A 52 4.65 -8.39 -7.94
CA LEU A 52 5.95 -8.85 -8.45
C LEU A 52 6.37 -10.20 -7.85
N GLN A 53 6.12 -10.41 -6.55
CA GLN A 53 6.35 -11.69 -5.89
C GLN A 53 5.52 -12.81 -6.53
N GLU A 54 4.22 -12.58 -6.79
CA GLU A 54 3.35 -13.58 -7.41
C GLU A 54 3.74 -13.87 -8.86
N GLU A 55 4.08 -12.86 -9.66
CA GLU A 55 4.56 -13.03 -11.03
C GLU A 55 5.87 -13.84 -11.09
N SER A 56 6.75 -13.64 -10.11
CA SER A 56 8.02 -14.37 -10.00
C SER A 56 7.83 -15.85 -9.63
N LYS A 57 6.66 -16.28 -9.14
CA LYS A 57 6.38 -17.69 -8.84
C LYS A 57 6.13 -18.55 -10.09
N TYR A 58 5.76 -17.91 -11.20
CA TYR A 58 5.37 -18.59 -12.44
C TYR A 58 6.43 -18.47 -13.56
N ASN A 59 7.59 -17.86 -13.26
CA ASN A 59 8.77 -17.78 -14.12
C ASN A 59 9.87 -18.72 -13.61
#